data_AF-A0A7J6PUU8-F1
#
_entry.id   AF-A0A7J6PUU8-F1
#
_cell.length_a   1.000
_cell.length_b   1.000
_cell.length_c   1.000
_cell.angle_alpha   90.00
_cell.angle_beta   90.00
_cell.angle_gamma   90.00
#
_symmetry.space_group_name_H-M   'P 1'
#
loop_
_entity.id
_entity.type
_entity.pdbx_description
1 polymer ?
#
loop_
_entity_poly.entity_id
_entity_poly.type
_entity_poly.pdbx_seq_one_letter_code
_entity_poly.pdbx_strand_id
1 'polypeptide(L)'
;MPATGWSADEFDLFFQHVFSEFGSVTTWQAQPDAKEFLQQCQAAGLVTGLLDNSYARYIDDTLPLCDGLHEALHFSVLGADYDPPLLKPSAAAFEEALRKANVAQRMFGNGVGDIGPGEMLHLGNRLNVDYAGAMGAGWKALVLDRTGSVREKLRKGEIDFSKLSCELTTADVVGDLTEALGVMHDRGLTEGGNEKKRPRTKVRGPGRGSGPAESDAQQQHQRRGLKSSSRLRKQRAKRSAGQQQMLPQTSEPTTEAPPSTAGGGEDEEEALREKFDRLMKDLDRTYNNAEYSRCIKAANALLKLPSYILNQDW
;
A
#
# COMPACT_ATOMS: atom_id res chain seq x y z
N MET A 1 8.56 34.55 17.77
CA MET A 1 8.72 35.52 16.67
C MET A 1 8.60 34.73 15.38
N PRO A 2 7.47 34.82 14.63
CA PRO A 2 7.39 34.18 13.32
C PRO A 2 8.48 34.76 12.41
N ALA A 3 9.02 33.90 11.55
CA ALA A 3 10.10 34.29 10.65
C ALA A 3 9.61 35.35 9.65
N THR A 4 10.20 36.55 9.76
CA THR A 4 10.27 37.66 8.78
C THR A 4 8.98 38.04 8.02
N GLY A 5 8.35 39.14 8.46
CA GLY A 5 7.60 40.05 7.58
C GLY A 5 6.10 39.81 7.44
N TRP A 6 5.56 38.75 8.04
CA TRP A 6 4.13 38.43 8.00
C TRP A 6 3.52 38.63 9.38
N SER A 7 2.35 39.26 9.44
CA SER A 7 1.46 39.18 10.59
C SER A 7 0.85 37.78 10.70
N ALA A 8 0.33 37.42 11.88
CA ALA A 8 -0.35 36.14 12.09
C ALA A 8 -1.54 35.98 11.12
N ASP A 9 -2.33 37.06 10.95
CA ASP A 9 -3.49 37.07 10.06
C ASP A 9 -3.09 36.86 8.58
N GLU A 10 -1.99 37.49 8.12
CA GLU A 10 -1.48 37.29 6.77
C GLU A 10 -1.01 35.85 6.54
N PHE A 11 -0.33 35.26 7.53
CA PHE A 11 0.10 33.87 7.45
C PHE A 11 -1.10 32.92 7.43
N ASP A 12 -2.09 33.15 8.28
CA ASP A 12 -3.30 32.33 8.35
C ASP A 12 -4.09 32.40 7.04
N LEU A 13 -4.23 33.58 6.43
CA LEU A 13 -4.88 33.74 5.13
C LEU A 13 -4.15 32.99 4.02
N PHE A 14 -2.82 33.10 3.97
CA PHE A 14 -2.02 32.36 3.00
C PHE A 14 -2.08 30.85 3.22
N PHE A 15 -1.95 30.41 4.48
CA PHE A 15 -2.06 29.01 4.83
C PHE A 15 -3.43 28.45 4.43
N GLN A 16 -4.52 29.16 4.71
CA GLN A 16 -5.86 28.78 4.27
C GLN A 16 -5.96 28.68 2.75
N HIS A 17 -5.36 29.62 2.01
CA HIS A 17 -5.35 29.59 0.55
C HIS A 17 -4.60 28.36 0.00
N VAL A 18 -3.38 28.12 0.48
CA VAL A 18 -2.60 26.93 0.11
C VAL A 18 -3.37 25.66 0.49
N PHE A 19 -3.88 25.58 1.71
CA PHE A 19 -4.62 24.42 2.21
C PHE A 19 -5.88 24.14 1.37
N SER A 20 -6.59 25.18 0.94
CA SER A 20 -7.75 25.09 0.05
C SER A 20 -7.34 24.62 -1.36
N GLU A 21 -6.24 25.14 -1.90
CA GLU A 21 -5.76 24.73 -3.23
C GLU A 21 -5.36 23.25 -3.22
N PHE A 22 -4.72 22.76 -2.15
CA PHE A 22 -4.42 21.33 -1.99
C PHE A 22 -5.67 20.43 -1.93
N GLY A 23 -6.84 20.98 -1.61
CA GLY A 23 -8.13 20.27 -1.69
C GLY A 23 -8.86 20.43 -3.03
N SER A 24 -8.29 21.17 -3.99
CA SER A 24 -8.92 21.48 -5.28
C SER A 24 -8.65 20.41 -6.34
N VAL A 25 -9.61 20.26 -7.26
CA VAL A 25 -9.49 19.45 -8.50
C VAL A 25 -8.38 19.94 -9.42
N THR A 26 -7.97 21.20 -9.32
CA THR A 26 -6.97 21.83 -10.20
C THR A 26 -5.55 21.45 -9.84
N THR A 27 -5.32 21.01 -8.61
CA THR A 27 -3.98 20.74 -8.06
C THR A 27 -3.50 19.34 -8.40
N TRP A 28 -4.43 18.41 -8.54
CA TRP A 28 -4.12 16.99 -8.69
C TRP A 28 -4.54 16.50 -10.05
N GLN A 29 -3.61 15.80 -10.70
CA GLN A 29 -3.87 15.13 -11.97
C GLN A 29 -3.43 13.68 -11.84
N ALA A 30 -4.34 12.77 -12.17
CA ALA A 30 -3.98 11.37 -12.36
C ALA A 30 -2.95 11.25 -13.48
N GLN A 31 -1.95 10.37 -13.30
CA GLN A 31 -1.09 10.03 -14.42
C GLN A 31 -1.93 9.32 -15.50
N PRO A 32 -1.73 9.63 -16.80
CA PRO A 32 -2.61 9.13 -17.87
C PRO A 32 -2.72 7.61 -17.95
N ASP A 33 -1.68 6.89 -17.52
CA ASP A 33 -1.57 5.43 -17.53
C ASP A 33 -2.06 4.77 -16.24
N ALA A 34 -2.34 5.53 -15.17
CA ALA A 34 -2.65 4.97 -13.85
C ALA A 34 -3.98 4.22 -13.80
N LYS A 35 -5.03 4.79 -14.40
CA LYS A 35 -6.35 4.19 -14.38
C LYS A 35 -6.38 2.88 -15.15
N GLU A 36 -5.82 2.88 -16.35
CA GLU A 36 -5.73 1.68 -17.19
C GLU A 36 -4.88 0.60 -16.51
N PHE A 37 -3.74 0.97 -15.92
CA PHE A 37 -2.90 0.06 -15.15
C PHE A 37 -3.65 -0.67 -14.03
N LEU A 38 -4.39 0.08 -13.21
CA LEU A 38 -5.15 -0.50 -12.09
C LEU A 38 -6.29 -1.40 -12.59
N GLN A 39 -6.99 -0.99 -13.66
CA GLN A 39 -8.03 -1.80 -14.28
C GLN A 39 -7.49 -3.11 -14.86
N GLN A 40 -6.31 -3.09 -15.49
CA GLN A 40 -5.66 -4.30 -15.99
C GLN A 40 -5.22 -5.22 -14.85
N CYS A 41 -4.68 -4.67 -13.75
CA CYS A 41 -4.36 -5.44 -12.55
C CYS A 41 -5.61 -6.12 -11.96
N GLN A 42 -6.71 -5.39 -11.84
CA GLN A 42 -7.98 -5.93 -11.37
C GLN A 42 -8.53 -7.01 -12.31
N ALA A 43 -8.47 -6.80 -13.62
CA ALA A 43 -8.90 -7.78 -14.62
C ALA A 43 -8.06 -9.07 -14.58
N ALA A 44 -6.79 -8.98 -14.20
CA ALA A 44 -5.92 -10.12 -13.93
C ALA A 44 -6.20 -10.82 -12.58
N GLY A 45 -7.16 -10.30 -11.79
CA GLY A 45 -7.52 -10.84 -10.49
C GLY A 45 -6.58 -10.44 -9.36
N LEU A 46 -5.79 -9.38 -9.53
CA LEU A 46 -4.88 -8.86 -8.50
C LEU A 46 -5.61 -7.94 -7.53
N VAL A 47 -5.25 -8.05 -6.25
CA VAL A 47 -5.68 -7.10 -5.22
C VAL A 47 -4.78 -5.86 -5.29
N THR A 48 -5.35 -4.76 -5.80
CA THR A 48 -4.73 -3.43 -5.81
C THR A 48 -5.02 -2.65 -4.53
N GLY A 49 -4.08 -1.83 -4.07
CA GLY A 49 -4.27 -0.91 -2.96
C GLY A 49 -3.23 0.20 -2.91
N LEU A 50 -3.45 1.17 -2.02
CA LEU A 50 -2.52 2.29 -1.79
C LEU A 50 -1.81 2.14 -0.44
N LEU A 51 -0.49 2.34 -0.42
CA LEU A 51 0.30 2.52 0.81
C LEU A 51 1.07 3.84 0.69
N ASP A 52 0.65 4.84 1.46
CA ASP A 52 1.19 6.19 1.42
C ASP A 52 1.46 6.75 2.82
N ASN A 53 2.44 7.65 2.96
CA ASN A 53 2.80 8.26 4.25
C ASN A 53 1.90 9.46 4.61
N SER A 54 0.91 9.78 3.78
CA SER A 54 0.00 10.91 3.97
C SER A 54 -1.20 10.60 4.87
N TYR A 55 -2.10 11.58 5.00
CA TYR A 55 -3.33 11.58 5.80
C TYR A 55 -4.58 11.18 4.99
N ALA A 56 -5.66 10.81 5.69
CA ALA A 56 -6.99 10.41 5.17
C ALA A 56 -7.50 11.26 4.01
N ARG A 57 -7.32 12.57 4.12
CA ARG A 57 -7.82 13.56 3.16
C ARG A 57 -7.39 13.26 1.71
N TYR A 58 -6.23 12.62 1.50
CA TYR A 58 -5.77 12.31 0.16
C TYR A 58 -6.62 11.21 -0.51
N ILE A 59 -7.11 10.23 0.26
CA ILE A 59 -8.04 9.22 -0.26
C ILE A 59 -9.46 9.78 -0.36
N ASP A 60 -9.92 10.50 0.66
CA ASP A 60 -11.33 10.87 0.75
C ASP A 60 -11.67 12.09 -0.13
N ASP A 61 -10.73 13.03 -0.27
CA ASP A 61 -10.96 14.28 -1.02
C ASP A 61 -10.20 14.27 -2.36
N THR A 62 -8.93 13.86 -2.38
CA THR A 62 -8.08 14.04 -3.57
C THR A 62 -8.26 12.95 -4.63
N LEU A 63 -8.17 11.66 -4.29
CA LEU A 63 -8.26 10.58 -5.28
C LEU A 63 -9.59 10.50 -6.03
N PRO A 64 -10.76 10.84 -5.45
CA PRO A 64 -12.02 10.90 -6.20
C PRO A 64 -11.99 11.92 -7.33
N LEU A 65 -11.23 13.00 -7.15
CA LEU A 65 -11.05 14.05 -8.16
C LEU A 65 -10.04 13.64 -9.24
N CYS A 66 -9.21 12.64 -8.98
CA CYS A 66 -8.20 12.11 -9.90
C CYS A 66 -8.79 10.99 -10.76
N ASP A 67 -9.71 11.30 -11.68
CA ASP A 67 -10.33 10.37 -12.63
C ASP A 67 -10.98 9.12 -11.99
N GLY A 68 -11.41 9.23 -10.73
CA GLY A 68 -12.00 8.12 -9.98
C GLY A 68 -11.01 6.99 -9.67
N LEU A 69 -9.70 7.28 -9.55
CA LEU A 69 -8.68 6.26 -9.26
C LEU A 69 -8.99 5.42 -8.01
N HIS A 70 -9.64 6.02 -7.00
CA HIS A 70 -10.06 5.33 -5.79
C HIS A 70 -10.98 4.11 -6.07
N GLU A 71 -11.78 4.12 -7.15
CA GLU A 71 -12.65 2.99 -7.54
C GLU A 71 -11.86 1.76 -7.96
N ALA A 72 -10.60 1.95 -8.38
CA ALA A 72 -9.70 0.91 -8.84
C ALA A 72 -8.78 0.37 -7.72
N LEU A 73 -9.03 0.75 -6.46
CA LEU A 73 -8.30 0.31 -5.27
C LEU A 73 -9.23 -0.51 -4.36
N HIS A 74 -8.75 -1.64 -3.86
CA HIS A 74 -9.51 -2.45 -2.90
C HIS A 74 -9.22 -2.06 -1.44
N PHE A 75 -8.07 -1.47 -1.18
CA PHE A 75 -7.68 -1.03 0.16
C PHE A 75 -6.73 0.18 0.11
N SER A 76 -6.63 0.87 1.24
CA SER A 76 -5.67 1.95 1.45
C SER A 76 -5.08 1.91 2.87
N VAL A 77 -3.80 2.27 2.98
CA VAL A 77 -3.07 2.54 4.21
C VAL A 77 -2.45 3.92 4.07
N LEU A 78 -2.88 4.83 4.93
CA LEU A 78 -2.42 6.21 5.03
C LEU A 78 -1.71 6.34 6.36
N GLY A 79 -0.38 6.26 6.32
CA GLY A 79 0.45 6.01 7.48
C GLY A 79 0.31 7.08 8.57
N ALA A 80 0.04 8.32 8.19
CA ALA A 80 -0.06 9.43 9.13
C ALA A 80 -1.37 9.45 9.96
N ASP A 81 -2.38 8.66 9.59
CA ASP A 81 -3.63 8.55 10.34
C ASP A 81 -3.55 7.59 11.54
N TYR A 82 -2.46 6.83 11.66
CA TYR A 82 -2.27 5.89 12.77
C TYR A 82 -1.67 6.59 13.98
N ASP A 83 -1.95 6.03 15.16
CA ASP A 83 -1.36 6.44 16.44
C ASP A 83 -0.74 5.22 17.15
N PRO A 84 0.61 5.08 17.16
CA PRO A 84 1.59 5.94 16.50
C PRO A 84 1.54 5.83 14.96
N PRO A 85 2.06 6.82 14.21
CA PRO A 85 2.08 6.78 12.75
C PRO A 85 2.81 5.57 12.17
N LEU A 86 2.24 4.98 11.12
CA LEU A 86 2.80 3.83 10.40
C LEU A 86 3.39 4.28 9.06
N LEU A 87 4.56 4.92 9.10
CA LEU A 87 5.20 5.51 7.92
C LEU A 87 6.20 4.54 7.29
N LYS A 88 6.18 4.44 5.95
CA LYS A 88 7.29 3.85 5.19
C LYS A 88 8.59 4.59 5.53
N PRO A 89 9.73 3.89 5.69
CA PRO A 89 9.98 2.48 5.36
C PRO A 89 9.74 1.49 6.51
N SER A 90 9.06 1.88 7.59
CA SER A 90 8.82 0.99 8.73
C SER A 90 8.12 -0.30 8.29
N ALA A 91 8.61 -1.45 8.77
CA ALA A 91 8.01 -2.75 8.50
C ALA A 91 6.52 -2.78 8.87
N ALA A 92 6.14 -2.10 9.96
CA ALA A 92 4.75 -2.03 10.42
C ALA A 92 3.79 -1.41 9.37
N ALA A 93 4.27 -0.48 8.54
CA ALA A 93 3.46 0.11 7.47
C ALA A 93 3.14 -0.91 6.36
N PHE A 94 4.13 -1.72 5.99
CA PHE A 94 3.98 -2.80 5.01
C PHE A 94 3.17 -3.97 5.59
N GLU A 95 3.37 -4.34 6.84
CA GLU A 95 2.57 -5.37 7.52
C GLU A 95 1.08 -5.00 7.58
N GLU A 96 0.76 -3.74 7.89
CA GLU A 96 -0.62 -3.26 7.89
C GLU A 96 -1.22 -3.28 6.47
N ALA A 97 -0.43 -2.91 5.45
CA ALA A 97 -0.86 -3.03 4.07
C ALA A 97 -1.12 -4.49 3.65
N LEU A 98 -0.27 -5.43 4.04
CA LEU A 98 -0.49 -6.87 3.82
C LEU A 98 -1.76 -7.36 4.53
N ARG A 99 -1.98 -6.93 5.78
CA ARG A 99 -3.18 -7.27 6.54
C ARG A 99 -4.44 -6.79 5.82
N LYS A 100 -4.45 -5.55 5.33
CA LYS A 100 -5.58 -5.00 4.56
C LYS A 100 -5.74 -5.67 3.19
N ALA A 101 -4.65 -5.98 2.50
CA ALA A 101 -4.67 -6.76 1.27
C ALA A 101 -5.34 -8.13 1.49
N ASN A 102 -5.06 -8.81 2.62
CA ASN A 102 -5.70 -10.08 2.97
C ASN A 102 -7.18 -9.95 3.33
N VAL A 103 -7.62 -8.83 3.91
CA VAL A 103 -9.05 -8.54 4.07
C VAL A 103 -9.70 -8.36 2.69
N ALA A 104 -9.08 -7.58 1.80
CA ALA A 104 -9.56 -7.36 0.45
C ALA A 104 -9.58 -8.66 -0.39
N GLN A 105 -8.56 -9.51 -0.30
CA GLN A 105 -8.49 -10.81 -0.97
C GLN A 105 -9.67 -11.71 -0.59
N ARG A 106 -10.07 -11.70 0.69
CA ARG A 106 -11.23 -12.46 1.16
C ARG A 106 -12.58 -11.89 0.69
N MET A 107 -12.65 -10.59 0.41
CA MET A 107 -13.88 -9.91 -0.02
C MET A 107 -14.05 -9.88 -1.54
N PHE A 108 -12.96 -9.64 -2.27
CA PHE A 108 -12.95 -9.32 -3.70
C PHE A 108 -12.06 -10.26 -4.52
N GLY A 109 -11.14 -10.97 -3.87
CA GLY A 109 -10.23 -11.88 -4.54
C GLY A 109 -10.92 -13.16 -5.02
N ASN A 110 -10.13 -14.00 -5.69
CA ASN A 110 -10.56 -15.29 -6.22
C ASN A 110 -10.70 -16.40 -5.16
N GLY A 111 -10.59 -16.07 -3.87
CA GLY A 111 -10.84 -16.99 -2.74
C GLY A 111 -9.71 -17.98 -2.46
N VAL A 112 -8.52 -17.80 -3.04
CA VAL A 112 -7.37 -18.70 -2.80
C VAL A 112 -6.43 -18.08 -1.77
N GLY A 113 -6.55 -18.55 -0.52
CA GLY A 113 -5.59 -18.28 0.55
C GLY A 113 -5.41 -16.81 0.96
N ASP A 114 -4.57 -16.60 1.96
CA ASP A 114 -4.02 -15.29 2.29
C ASP A 114 -2.76 -15.06 1.42
N ILE A 115 -2.62 -13.83 0.91
CA ILE A 115 -1.45 -13.30 0.22
C ILE A 115 -0.28 -13.27 1.22
N GLY A 116 0.86 -13.85 0.82
CA GLY A 116 2.12 -13.76 1.54
C GLY A 116 2.98 -12.56 1.14
N PRO A 117 3.99 -12.17 1.94
CA PRO A 117 4.87 -11.04 1.62
C PRO A 117 5.52 -11.13 0.23
N GLY A 118 6.03 -12.30 -0.17
CA GLY A 118 6.67 -12.51 -1.47
C GLY A 118 5.70 -12.49 -2.68
N GLU A 119 4.40 -12.42 -2.43
CA GLU A 119 3.35 -12.28 -3.44
C GLU A 119 2.94 -10.81 -3.64
N MET A 120 3.32 -9.93 -2.72
CA MET A 120 3.11 -8.49 -2.84
C MET A 120 4.14 -7.86 -3.80
N LEU A 121 3.67 -6.89 -4.58
CA LEU A 121 4.51 -6.01 -5.39
C LEU A 121 4.21 -4.56 -5.02
N HIS A 122 5.21 -3.83 -4.53
CA HIS A 122 5.12 -2.39 -4.32
C HIS A 122 5.64 -1.62 -5.53
N LEU A 123 4.91 -0.60 -5.98
CA LEU A 123 5.38 0.37 -6.97
C LEU A 123 5.44 1.74 -6.33
N GLY A 124 6.64 2.35 -6.32
CA GLY A 124 6.83 3.69 -5.79
C GLY A 124 8.01 4.39 -6.46
N ASN A 125 8.21 5.67 -6.16
CA ASN A 125 9.25 6.48 -6.82
C ASN A 125 10.45 6.78 -5.92
N ARG A 126 10.38 6.47 -4.63
CA ARG A 126 11.48 6.75 -3.68
C ARG A 126 12.24 5.48 -3.30
N LEU A 127 13.55 5.48 -3.51
CA LEU A 127 14.39 4.30 -3.28
C LEU A 127 14.42 3.84 -1.81
N ASN A 128 14.48 4.78 -0.87
CA ASN A 128 14.56 4.47 0.56
C ASN A 128 13.22 4.06 1.16
N VAL A 129 12.16 4.84 0.92
CA VAL A 129 10.86 4.59 1.57
C VAL A 129 10.05 3.53 0.83
N ASP A 130 10.03 3.54 -0.50
CA ASP A 130 9.21 2.62 -1.27
C ASP A 130 9.97 1.34 -1.58
N TYR A 131 11.10 1.45 -2.29
CA TYR A 131 11.80 0.26 -2.78
C TYR A 131 12.46 -0.53 -1.65
N ALA A 132 13.35 0.09 -0.88
CA ALA A 132 14.04 -0.58 0.22
C ALA A 132 13.09 -1.00 1.35
N GLY A 133 12.05 -0.19 1.64
CA GLY A 133 11.01 -0.56 2.60
C GLY A 133 10.27 -1.83 2.18
N ALA A 134 9.83 -1.93 0.92
CA ALA A 134 9.14 -3.11 0.41
C ALA A 134 10.07 -4.33 0.39
N MET A 135 11.31 -4.18 -0.09
CA MET A 135 12.29 -5.26 -0.09
C MET A 135 12.59 -5.75 1.34
N GLY A 136 12.72 -4.83 2.30
CA GLY A 136 12.91 -5.15 3.72
C GLY A 136 11.73 -5.88 4.36
N ALA A 137 10.51 -5.63 3.89
CA ALA A 137 9.30 -6.36 4.27
C ALA A 137 9.14 -7.72 3.55
N GLY A 138 10.11 -8.12 2.71
CA GLY A 138 10.06 -9.36 1.94
C GLY A 138 9.13 -9.31 0.73
N TRP A 139 8.76 -8.11 0.27
CA TRP A 139 7.94 -7.91 -0.92
C TRP A 139 8.80 -7.82 -2.18
N LYS A 140 8.15 -7.95 -3.34
CA LYS A 140 8.73 -7.49 -4.61
C LYS A 140 8.57 -5.97 -4.70
N ALA A 141 9.47 -5.30 -5.42
CA ALA A 141 9.38 -3.87 -5.63
C ALA A 141 9.80 -3.47 -7.06
N LEU A 142 9.17 -2.42 -7.58
CA LEU A 142 9.59 -1.69 -8.78
C LEU A 142 9.69 -0.20 -8.46
N VAL A 143 10.68 0.46 -9.07
CA VAL A 143 10.88 1.91 -8.99
C VAL A 143 10.28 2.56 -10.22
N LEU A 144 9.27 3.41 -10.03
CA LEU A 144 8.66 4.21 -11.08
C LEU A 144 9.48 5.50 -11.28
N ASP A 145 10.37 5.50 -12.27
CA ASP A 145 11.28 6.58 -12.61
C ASP A 145 10.89 7.27 -13.92
N ARG A 146 9.77 8.01 -13.88
CA ARG A 146 9.28 8.78 -15.04
C ARG A 146 10.26 9.83 -15.57
N THR A 147 11.22 10.24 -14.74
CA THR A 147 12.23 11.25 -15.10
C THR A 147 13.50 10.66 -15.71
N GLY A 148 13.70 9.34 -15.57
CA GLY A 148 14.95 8.67 -15.91
C GLY A 148 16.12 8.97 -14.97
N SER A 149 15.90 9.66 -13.86
CA SER A 149 16.95 10.09 -12.94
C SER A 149 17.60 8.92 -12.21
N VAL A 150 16.78 7.97 -11.74
CA VAL A 150 17.27 6.76 -11.06
C VAL A 150 18.01 5.88 -12.06
N ARG A 151 17.42 5.64 -13.23
CA ARG A 151 18.02 4.79 -14.28
C ARG A 151 19.38 5.32 -14.73
N GLU A 152 19.52 6.63 -14.92
CA GLU A 152 20.80 7.24 -15.31
C GLU A 152 21.85 7.18 -14.19
N LYS A 153 21.46 7.46 -12.94
CA LYS A 153 22.37 7.33 -11.78
C LYS A 153 22.85 5.89 -11.62
N LEU A 154 21.96 4.91 -11.81
CA LEU A 154 22.28 3.49 -11.73
C LEU A 154 23.31 3.11 -12.80
N ARG A 155 23.12 3.55 -14.05
CA ARG A 155 24.06 3.32 -15.17
C ARG A 155 25.45 3.91 -14.90
N LYS A 156 25.52 5.03 -14.19
CA LYS A 156 26.78 5.71 -13.84
C LYS A 156 27.44 5.16 -12.56
N GLY A 157 26.77 4.26 -11.84
CA GLY A 157 27.25 3.80 -10.52
C GLY A 157 27.22 4.89 -9.45
N GLU A 158 26.32 5.88 -9.60
CA GLU A 158 26.17 7.02 -8.67
C GLU A 158 25.16 6.75 -7.54
N ILE A 159 24.53 5.58 -7.53
CA ILE A 159 23.65 5.17 -6.43
C ILE A 159 24.51 4.63 -5.29
N ASP A 160 24.39 5.27 -4.13
CA ASP A 160 25.02 4.84 -2.91
C ASP A 160 24.22 3.68 -2.28
N PHE A 161 24.58 2.46 -2.67
CA PHE A 161 23.98 1.24 -2.13
C PHE A 161 24.28 1.01 -0.65
N SER A 162 25.28 1.67 -0.05
CA SER A 162 25.54 1.51 1.38
C SER A 162 24.38 2.03 2.25
N LYS A 163 23.54 2.89 1.66
CA LYS A 163 22.33 3.45 2.26
C LYS A 163 21.07 2.64 1.92
N LEU A 164 21.16 1.69 1.01
CA LEU A 164 20.07 0.78 0.65
C LEU A 164 20.38 -0.59 1.25
N SER A 165 19.49 -1.12 2.08
CA SER A 165 19.62 -2.48 2.60
C SER A 165 19.32 -3.57 1.56
N CYS A 166 19.32 -3.22 0.27
CA CYS A 166 18.92 -4.08 -0.85
C CYS A 166 19.68 -3.74 -2.13
N GLU A 167 19.81 -4.72 -3.02
CA GLU A 167 20.30 -4.51 -4.38
C GLU A 167 19.19 -3.92 -5.26
N LEU A 168 19.55 -2.97 -6.12
CA LEU A 168 18.66 -2.39 -7.14
C LEU A 168 19.30 -2.62 -8.51
N THR A 169 18.57 -3.23 -9.43
CA THR A 169 19.02 -3.45 -10.81
C THR A 169 18.23 -2.62 -11.81
N THR A 170 18.72 -2.51 -13.04
CA THR A 170 17.98 -1.80 -14.11
C THR A 170 16.66 -2.49 -14.47
N ALA A 171 16.52 -3.79 -14.17
CA ALA A 171 15.29 -4.54 -14.39
C ALA A 171 14.18 -4.19 -13.37
N ASP A 172 14.53 -3.47 -12.30
CA ASP A 172 13.61 -3.05 -11.25
C ASP A 172 13.15 -1.59 -11.43
N VAL A 173 13.70 -0.87 -12.41
CA VAL A 173 13.36 0.52 -12.68
C VAL A 173 12.50 0.58 -13.93
N VAL A 174 11.31 1.18 -13.86
CA VAL A 174 10.37 1.34 -14.96
C VAL A 174 10.07 2.82 -15.19
N GLY A 175 9.96 3.25 -16.44
CA GLY A 175 9.70 4.63 -16.83
C GLY A 175 8.24 5.02 -16.74
N ASP A 176 7.31 4.07 -16.86
CA ASP A 176 5.88 4.29 -16.75
C ASP A 176 5.15 3.02 -16.29
N LEU A 177 3.83 3.09 -16.11
CA LEU A 177 3.03 1.96 -15.63
C LEU A 177 2.76 0.92 -16.74
N THR A 178 2.94 1.28 -18.01
CA THR A 178 2.86 0.32 -19.12
C THR A 178 4.08 -0.59 -19.12
N GLU A 179 5.29 -0.04 -18.92
CA GLU A 179 6.51 -0.81 -18.73
C GLU A 179 6.41 -1.68 -17.48
N ALA A 180 5.82 -1.16 -16.40
CA ALA A 180 5.56 -1.95 -15.20
C ALA A 180 4.70 -3.20 -15.47
N LEU A 181 3.61 -3.07 -16.24
CA LEU A 181 2.80 -4.22 -16.67
C LEU A 181 3.62 -5.22 -17.48
N GLY A 182 4.45 -4.75 -18.41
CA GLY A 182 5.35 -5.60 -19.18
C GLY A 182 6.26 -6.43 -18.28
N VAL A 183 6.92 -5.78 -17.30
CA VAL A 183 7.75 -6.46 -16.31
C VAL A 183 6.95 -7.43 -15.45
N MET A 184 5.73 -7.09 -15.07
CA MET A 184 4.84 -7.99 -14.32
C MET A 184 4.47 -9.24 -15.13
N HIS A 185 4.19 -9.09 -16.43
CA HIS A 185 3.94 -10.20 -17.34
C HIS A 185 5.17 -11.10 -17.50
N ASP A 186 6.35 -10.51 -17.76
CA ASP A 186 7.59 -11.26 -17.94
C ASP A 186 8.00 -12.03 -16.67
N ARG A 187 7.66 -11.49 -15.49
CA ARG A 187 7.88 -12.14 -14.19
C ARG A 187 6.75 -13.11 -13.79
N GLY A 188 5.72 -13.29 -14.62
CA GLY A 188 4.59 -14.18 -14.35
C GLY A 188 3.69 -13.73 -13.18
N LEU A 189 3.64 -12.43 -12.88
CA LEU A 189 2.89 -11.88 -11.75
C LEU A 189 1.41 -11.65 -12.06
N THR A 190 1.04 -11.57 -13.34
CA THR A 190 -0.34 -11.32 -13.81
C THR A 190 -1.05 -12.58 -14.31
N GLU A 191 -0.36 -13.70 -14.42
CA GLU A 191 -0.97 -14.99 -14.73
C GLU A 191 -1.66 -15.52 -13.48
N GLY A 192 -2.85 -14.96 -13.18
CA GLY A 192 -3.73 -15.51 -12.15
C GLY A 192 -3.85 -17.02 -12.39
N GLY A 193 -3.62 -17.81 -11.33
CA GLY A 193 -3.43 -19.26 -11.32
C GLY A 193 -4.52 -20.11 -11.98
N ASN A 194 -4.78 -19.91 -13.27
CA ASN A 194 -5.09 -20.96 -14.21
C ASN A 194 -3.78 -21.71 -14.45
N GLU A 195 -3.30 -22.35 -13.38
CA GLU A 195 -2.53 -23.57 -13.55
C GLU A 195 -3.47 -24.48 -14.35
N LYS A 196 -3.28 -24.44 -15.67
CA LYS A 196 -3.93 -25.31 -16.64
C LYS A 196 -3.97 -26.65 -15.96
N LYS A 197 -5.18 -27.17 -15.70
CA LYS A 197 -5.39 -28.58 -15.33
C LYS A 197 -4.43 -29.38 -16.18
N ARG A 198 -3.26 -29.74 -15.63
CA ARG A 198 -2.33 -30.62 -16.33
C ARG A 198 -3.19 -31.83 -16.61
N PRO A 199 -3.37 -32.25 -17.87
CA PRO A 199 -4.13 -33.45 -18.14
C PRO A 199 -3.47 -34.52 -17.28
N ARG A 200 -4.19 -35.02 -16.27
CA ARG A 200 -3.76 -36.19 -15.51
C ARG A 200 -3.45 -37.22 -16.57
N THR A 201 -2.17 -37.49 -16.78
CA THR A 201 -1.71 -38.61 -17.56
C THR A 201 -2.34 -39.81 -16.88
N LYS A 202 -3.43 -40.31 -17.46
CA LYS A 202 -4.00 -41.60 -17.11
C LYS A 202 -2.86 -42.59 -17.30
N VAL A 203 -2.23 -42.98 -16.20
CA VAL A 203 -1.42 -44.19 -16.17
C VAL A 203 -2.40 -45.31 -16.55
N ARG A 204 -2.31 -45.74 -17.81
CA ARG A 204 -3.02 -46.89 -18.35
C ARG A 204 -2.53 -48.11 -17.58
N GLY A 205 -3.32 -48.56 -16.61
CA GLY A 205 -3.25 -49.94 -16.14
C GLY A 205 -3.64 -50.90 -17.28
N PRO A 206 -3.02 -52.09 -17.37
CA PRO A 206 -3.28 -53.02 -18.44
C PRO A 206 -4.64 -53.71 -18.26
N GLY A 207 -5.47 -53.56 -19.29
CA GLY A 207 -6.37 -54.56 -19.88
C GLY A 207 -7.22 -55.47 -18.98
N ARG A 208 -8.54 -55.45 -19.23
CA ARG A 208 -9.36 -56.66 -19.46
C ARG A 208 -10.75 -56.26 -19.97
N GLY A 209 -11.24 -57.02 -20.95
CA GLY A 209 -12.67 -57.30 -21.10
C GLY A 209 -13.44 -56.51 -22.16
N SER A 210 -13.53 -57.12 -23.33
CA SER A 210 -14.48 -56.88 -24.41
C SER A 210 -15.94 -57.21 -24.05
N GLY A 211 -16.92 -56.44 -24.55
CA GLY A 211 -18.33 -56.85 -24.65
C GLY A 211 -19.28 -55.69 -25.03
N PRO A 212 -20.36 -55.91 -25.80
CA PRO A 212 -20.79 -54.97 -26.85
C PRO A 212 -22.03 -54.11 -26.52
N ALA A 213 -22.34 -53.26 -27.52
CA ALA A 213 -23.30 -52.16 -27.62
C ALA A 213 -24.79 -52.49 -27.42
N GLU A 214 -25.55 -51.47 -27.00
CA GLU A 214 -26.98 -51.18 -27.27
C GLU A 214 -27.23 -49.73 -26.75
N SER A 215 -27.45 -48.74 -27.62
CA SER A 215 -28.71 -48.25 -28.23
C SER A 215 -29.57 -47.31 -27.33
N ASP A 216 -29.84 -46.15 -27.92
CA ASP A 216 -31.06 -45.34 -27.88
C ASP A 216 -31.64 -44.75 -26.57
N ALA A 217 -31.61 -43.40 -26.59
CA ALA A 217 -32.77 -42.52 -26.57
C ALA A 217 -33.49 -42.16 -25.25
N GLN A 218 -33.93 -40.89 -25.24
CA GLN A 218 -34.97 -40.26 -24.42
C GLN A 218 -34.62 -39.97 -22.94
N GLN A 219 -34.52 -38.67 -22.61
CA GLN A 219 -35.66 -38.01 -21.96
C GLN A 219 -35.53 -36.48 -21.93
N GLN A 220 -36.61 -35.89 -22.42
CA GLN A 220 -36.98 -34.48 -22.45
C GLN A 220 -37.77 -34.14 -21.18
N HIS A 221 -37.86 -32.84 -20.84
CA HIS A 221 -38.63 -32.23 -19.74
C HIS A 221 -37.93 -32.32 -18.37
N GLN A 222 -37.73 -31.23 -17.61
CA GLN A 222 -38.79 -30.31 -17.17
C GLN A 222 -38.34 -28.83 -17.09
N ARG A 223 -39.27 -27.97 -17.51
CA ARG A 223 -39.33 -26.53 -17.19
C ARG A 223 -39.98 -26.35 -15.81
N ARG A 224 -39.46 -25.40 -15.02
CA ARG A 224 -40.13 -24.48 -14.06
C ARG A 224 -38.98 -23.82 -13.28
N GLY A 225 -38.70 -22.52 -13.30
CA GLY A 225 -39.58 -21.37 -13.40
C GLY A 225 -39.98 -20.91 -11.99
N LEU A 226 -39.11 -20.17 -11.29
CA LEU A 226 -39.50 -19.34 -10.15
C LEU A 226 -38.74 -18.01 -10.18
N LYS A 227 -39.52 -16.94 -10.39
CA LYS A 227 -39.12 -15.55 -10.28
C LYS A 227 -39.18 -15.10 -8.82
N SER A 228 -38.33 -14.12 -8.51
CA SER A 228 -38.50 -13.02 -7.55
C SER A 228 -38.76 -13.33 -6.08
N SER A 229 -37.84 -12.86 -5.23
CA SER A 229 -38.20 -12.21 -3.98
C SER A 229 -37.18 -11.12 -3.64
N SER A 230 -37.43 -9.94 -4.19
CA SER A 230 -36.97 -8.69 -3.59
C SER A 230 -38.00 -8.26 -2.53
N ARG A 231 -37.52 -7.63 -1.47
CA ARG A 231 -38.21 -6.89 -0.38
C ARG A 231 -38.18 -7.56 0.99
N LEU A 232 -38.05 -6.67 1.99
CA LEU A 232 -37.91 -6.85 3.45
C LEU A 232 -36.47 -7.21 3.89
N ARG A 233 -35.71 -6.39 4.63
CA ARG A 233 -36.07 -5.53 5.77
C ARG A 233 -35.16 -4.29 5.85
N LYS A 234 -35.75 -3.10 5.68
CA LYS A 234 -35.47 -1.94 6.53
C LYS A 234 -36.25 -2.16 7.83
N GLN A 235 -35.57 -2.10 8.98
CA GLN A 235 -36.06 -1.67 10.30
C GLN A 235 -35.27 -2.40 11.41
N ARG A 236 -34.26 -1.72 11.97
CA ARG A 236 -34.09 -1.62 13.42
C ARG A 236 -33.04 -0.55 13.74
N ALA A 237 -33.53 0.68 13.82
CA ALA A 237 -32.91 1.72 14.62
C ALA A 237 -33.71 1.83 15.93
N LYS A 238 -32.99 2.15 17.00
CA LYS A 238 -33.43 2.60 18.33
C LYS A 238 -33.50 1.56 19.46
N ARG A 239 -32.90 2.02 20.57
CA ARG A 239 -32.90 1.58 21.98
C ARG A 239 -31.78 0.58 22.29
N SER A 240 -30.93 0.79 23.29
CA SER A 240 -31.11 1.52 24.56
C SER A 240 -29.78 1.98 25.15
N ALA A 241 -29.82 3.18 25.72
CA ALA A 241 -28.84 3.73 26.65
C ALA A 241 -29.00 3.10 28.05
N GLY A 242 -27.88 3.03 28.77
CA GLY A 242 -27.80 3.08 30.23
C GLY A 242 -28.00 1.76 30.97
N GLN A 243 -26.94 1.27 31.62
CA GLN A 243 -26.88 1.23 33.09
C GLN A 243 -25.46 0.90 33.57
N GLN A 244 -24.85 1.84 34.30
CA GLN A 244 -23.74 1.60 35.22
C GLN A 244 -24.24 0.78 36.40
N GLN A 245 -23.51 -0.28 36.79
CA GLN A 245 -23.54 -0.82 38.13
C GLN A 245 -22.12 -1.16 38.59
N MET A 246 -21.82 -0.64 39.78
CA MET A 246 -20.61 -0.86 40.55
C MET A 246 -20.56 -2.27 41.14
N LEU A 247 -19.36 -2.83 41.23
CA LEU A 247 -19.05 -3.97 42.10
C LEU A 247 -17.76 -3.70 42.88
N PRO A 248 -17.62 -4.30 44.09
CA PRO A 248 -16.67 -3.85 45.10
C PRO A 248 -15.31 -4.56 45.03
N GLN A 249 -14.34 -3.90 45.67
CA GLN A 249 -12.96 -4.34 45.89
C GLN A 249 -12.89 -5.63 46.72
N THR A 250 -11.97 -6.53 46.34
CA THR A 250 -11.38 -7.53 47.24
C THR A 250 -9.89 -7.68 46.94
N SER A 251 -9.14 -7.89 48.03
CA SER A 251 -7.70 -7.83 48.21
C SER A 251 -6.93 -9.04 47.69
N GLU A 252 -5.62 -8.82 47.47
CA GLU A 252 -4.56 -9.74 47.02
C GLU A 252 -4.41 -11.02 47.86
N PRO A 253 -3.66 -12.02 47.32
CA PRO A 253 -2.32 -12.20 47.88
C PRO A 253 -1.20 -12.50 46.87
N THR A 254 0.00 -12.17 47.34
CA THR A 254 1.35 -12.30 46.81
C THR A 254 1.80 -13.72 46.45
N THR A 255 2.53 -13.86 45.34
CA THR A 255 3.48 -14.96 45.13
C THR A 255 4.67 -14.47 44.29
N GLU A 256 5.87 -14.61 44.86
CA GLU A 256 7.16 -14.25 44.27
C GLU A 256 7.56 -15.20 43.12
N ALA A 257 8.20 -14.65 42.09
CA ALA A 257 8.88 -15.36 41.02
C ALA A 257 10.35 -14.86 40.90
N PRO A 258 11.28 -15.67 40.36
CA PRO A 258 12.73 -15.51 40.52
C PRO A 258 13.34 -14.49 39.53
N PRO A 259 14.58 -14.03 39.75
CA PRO A 259 15.17 -12.97 38.93
C PRO A 259 15.59 -13.49 37.54
N SER A 260 15.05 -12.86 36.50
CA SER A 260 15.50 -13.01 35.11
C SER A 260 16.64 -12.04 34.82
N THR A 261 17.79 -12.57 34.44
CA THR A 261 18.87 -11.85 33.76
C THR A 261 18.44 -11.52 32.33
N ALA A 262 18.03 -10.28 32.08
CA ALA A 262 17.91 -9.71 30.75
C ALA A 262 17.99 -8.18 30.86
N GLY A 263 19.19 -7.64 30.77
CA GLY A 263 19.43 -6.20 30.64
C GLY A 263 20.43 -6.02 29.50
N GLY A 264 19.93 -5.59 28.34
CA GLY A 264 20.76 -5.36 27.16
C GLY A 264 20.01 -5.24 25.83
N GLY A 265 18.72 -5.56 25.75
CA GLY A 265 17.97 -5.50 24.49
C GLY A 265 17.37 -4.13 24.13
N GLU A 266 16.90 -3.38 25.14
CA GLU A 266 16.15 -2.14 24.90
C GLU A 266 17.05 -0.99 24.44
N ASP A 267 18.24 -0.86 25.05
CA ASP A 267 19.22 0.18 24.67
C ASP A 267 19.79 -0.05 23.26
N GLU A 268 19.90 -1.31 22.81
CA GLU A 268 20.39 -1.66 21.48
C GLU A 268 19.31 -1.43 20.40
N GLU A 269 18.05 -1.73 20.71
CA GLU A 269 16.93 -1.45 19.81
C GLU A 269 16.67 0.06 19.66
N GLU A 270 16.77 0.83 20.74
CA GLU A 270 16.65 2.30 20.71
C GLU A 270 17.80 2.94 19.92
N ALA A 271 19.04 2.46 20.10
CA ALA A 271 20.19 2.91 19.31
C ALA A 271 20.06 2.56 17.81
N LEU A 272 19.46 1.41 17.47
CA LEU A 272 19.18 1.03 16.09
C LEU A 272 18.07 1.87 15.46
N ARG A 273 17.01 2.21 16.22
CA ARG A 273 15.95 3.13 15.79
C ARG A 273 16.48 4.54 15.55
N GLU A 274 17.27 5.09 16.47
CA GLU A 274 17.89 6.41 16.27
C GLU A 274 18.83 6.45 15.06
N LYS A 275 19.61 5.38 14.86
CA LYS A 275 20.52 5.28 13.72
C LYS A 275 19.75 5.19 12.39
N PHE A 276 18.63 4.47 12.40
CA PHE A 276 17.71 4.38 11.27
C PHE A 276 17.07 5.73 10.96
N ASP A 277 16.55 6.44 11.97
CA ASP A 277 15.93 7.76 11.81
C ASP A 277 16.91 8.80 11.25
N ARG A 278 18.18 8.79 11.72
CA ARG A 278 19.24 9.63 11.16
C ARG A 278 19.54 9.29 9.70
N LEU A 279 19.62 8.01 9.36
CA LEU A 279 19.84 7.54 7.99
C LEU A 279 18.69 7.99 7.07
N MET A 280 17.45 7.90 7.56
CA MET A 280 16.26 8.30 6.84
C MET A 280 16.19 9.82 6.61
N LYS A 281 16.58 10.63 7.60
CA LYS A 281 16.72 12.09 7.47
C LYS A 281 17.79 12.49 6.45
N ASP A 282 18.91 11.77 6.39
CA ASP A 282 19.97 12.03 5.41
C ASP A 282 19.59 11.57 3.99
N LEU A 283 18.83 10.49 3.86
CA LEU A 283 18.31 10.01 2.58
C LEU A 283 17.22 10.93 2.01
N ASP A 284 16.33 11.44 2.85
CA ASP A 284 15.27 12.39 2.44
C ASP A 284 15.86 13.72 1.93
N ARG A 285 16.96 14.18 2.53
CA ARG A 285 17.77 15.29 2.00
C ARG A 285 18.39 15.01 0.62
N THR A 286 18.66 13.75 0.30
CA THR A 286 19.40 13.35 -0.91
C THR A 286 18.47 13.06 -2.10
N TYR A 287 17.22 12.66 -1.85
CA TYR A 287 16.29 12.16 -2.88
C TYR A 287 15.06 13.01 -3.13
N ASN A 288 15.03 14.25 -2.64
CA ASN A 288 13.89 15.11 -2.82
C ASN A 288 13.71 15.52 -4.30
N ASN A 289 12.57 15.14 -4.87
CA ASN A 289 12.13 15.37 -6.24
C ASN A 289 12.55 16.78 -6.71
N ALA A 290 13.23 16.90 -7.86
CA ALA A 290 13.75 18.19 -8.33
C ALA A 290 12.63 19.25 -8.45
N GLU A 291 11.38 18.83 -8.66
CA GLU A 291 10.21 19.72 -8.63
C GLU A 291 9.78 20.09 -7.20
N TYR A 292 9.77 19.16 -6.24
CA TYR A 292 9.50 19.48 -4.83
C TYR A 292 10.59 20.37 -4.24
N SER A 293 11.86 20.08 -4.54
CA SER A 293 13.00 20.96 -4.23
C SER A 293 12.88 22.33 -4.91
N ARG A 294 12.29 22.43 -6.11
CA ARG A 294 12.00 23.73 -6.76
C ARG A 294 10.84 24.44 -6.07
N CYS A 295 9.77 23.76 -5.66
CA CYS A 295 8.66 24.34 -4.91
C CYS A 295 9.12 24.80 -3.51
N ILE A 296 9.92 24.01 -2.81
CA ILE A 296 10.56 24.38 -1.54
C ILE A 296 11.56 25.52 -1.75
N LYS A 297 12.38 25.51 -2.82
CA LYS A 297 13.29 26.63 -3.13
C LYS A 297 12.54 27.89 -3.53
N ALA A 298 11.44 27.78 -4.26
CA ALA A 298 10.56 28.88 -4.63
C ALA A 298 9.83 29.42 -3.40
N ALA A 299 9.32 28.55 -2.52
CA ALA A 299 8.76 28.91 -1.22
C ALA A 299 9.82 29.54 -0.31
N ASN A 300 11.05 29.02 -0.27
CA ASN A 300 12.18 29.62 0.45
C ASN A 300 12.58 30.99 -0.13
N ALA A 301 12.53 31.15 -1.45
CA ALA A 301 12.84 32.41 -2.14
C ALA A 301 11.72 33.45 -1.93
N LEU A 302 10.46 33.02 -1.92
CA LEU A 302 9.27 33.85 -1.70
C LEU A 302 9.08 34.22 -0.23
N LEU A 303 9.39 33.31 0.69
CA LEU A 303 9.07 33.45 2.11
C LEU A 303 10.29 33.76 3.00
N LYS A 304 11.53 33.72 2.47
CA LYS A 304 12.79 33.89 3.21
C LYS A 304 12.84 33.14 4.55
N LEU A 305 12.13 32.02 4.64
CA LEU A 305 12.01 31.26 5.87
C LEU A 305 13.38 30.66 6.24
N PRO A 306 13.79 30.73 7.50
CA PRO A 306 14.92 29.98 7.99
C PRO A 306 14.71 28.48 7.69
N SER A 307 15.73 27.85 7.13
CA SER A 307 15.70 26.47 6.65
C SER A 307 15.32 25.42 7.69
N TYR A 308 15.26 25.77 8.98
CA TYR A 308 14.82 24.87 10.06
C TYR A 308 13.30 24.82 10.26
N ILE A 309 12.51 25.75 9.72
CA ILE A 309 11.04 25.78 9.90
C ILE A 309 10.34 24.76 8.99
N LEU A 310 10.93 24.41 7.85
CA LEU A 310 10.41 23.42 6.90
C LEU A 310 11.12 22.05 6.99
N ASN A 311 12.08 21.89 7.92
CA ASN A 311 12.68 20.59 8.28
C ASN A 311 11.90 19.93 9.44
N GLN A 312 10.67 20.35 9.71
CA GLN A 312 9.77 19.56 10.54
C GLN A 312 9.13 18.50 9.66
N ASP A 313 9.37 17.25 10.07
CA ASP A 313 9.03 16.01 9.39
C ASP A 313 7.58 16.02 8.85
N TRP A 314 7.44 15.92 7.52
CA TRP A 314 6.23 15.49 6.80
C TRP A 314 6.64 14.61 5.60
#